data_AF-D8V3L1-F1
#
_entry.id   AF-D8V3L1-F1
#
_cell.length_a   1.000
_cell.length_b   1.000
_cell.length_c   1.000
_cell.angle_alpha   90.00
_cell.angle_beta   90.00
_cell.angle_gamma   90.00
#
_symmetry.space_group_name_H-M   'P 1'
#
loop_
_entity.id
_entity.type
_entity.pdbx_description
1 polymer ?
#
loop_
_entity_poly.entity_id
_entity_poly.type
_entity_poly.pdbx_seq_one_letter_code
_entity_poly.pdbx_strand_id
1 'polypeptide(L)'
;VPAPRSLPRVVRLPDELTGGKEHHVMLSAIIHEHVSDLFPGMTATGCYQFRVTRNADLALNEDVEDLAKALKGELSSRRFGRAVRLEVTQNCPQHIYEYLLEEFDLNEEQLYKVDGPVNLARLVSNFKRPHLRYDSHTPVVPKVFKKTESIFSAMQKQDILLHHPFESFAPVIQLLREAARDPQVLAIKQTLY
;
A
#
# COMPACT_ATOMS: atom_id res chain seq x y z
N VAL A 1 -2.61 9.45 -19.30
CA VAL A 1 -1.77 8.22 -19.25
C VAL A 1 -1.68 7.72 -17.81
N PRO A 2 -1.98 6.45 -17.50
CA PRO A 2 -1.84 5.92 -16.15
C PRO A 2 -0.36 5.76 -15.77
N ALA A 3 0.05 6.30 -14.61
CA ALA A 3 1.37 6.00 -14.06
C ALA A 3 1.37 4.59 -13.43
N PRO A 4 2.16 3.63 -13.95
CA PRO A 4 2.10 2.24 -13.52
C PRO A 4 2.50 2.07 -12.05
N ARG A 5 1.75 1.24 -11.32
CA ARG A 5 2.03 0.97 -9.89
C ARG A 5 3.19 0.03 -9.66
N SER A 6 3.54 -0.78 -10.67
CA SER A 6 4.68 -1.71 -10.64
C SER A 6 6.04 -1.01 -10.65
N LEU A 7 6.09 0.24 -11.11
CA LEU A 7 7.33 1.02 -11.15
C LEU A 7 7.47 1.90 -9.90
N PRO A 8 8.72 2.14 -9.45
CA PRO A 8 8.97 3.06 -8.35
C PRO A 8 8.59 4.48 -8.75
N ARG A 9 7.98 5.21 -7.82
CA ARG A 9 7.53 6.59 -8.06
C ARG A 9 8.70 7.58 -8.14
N VAL A 10 9.79 7.25 -7.46
CA VAL A 10 11.04 8.00 -7.43
C VAL A 10 12.12 7.09 -7.99
N VAL A 11 12.69 7.45 -9.13
CA VAL A 11 13.66 6.66 -9.87
C VAL A 11 15.06 7.19 -9.58
N ARG A 12 15.97 6.34 -9.13
CA ARG A 12 17.38 6.69 -8.94
C ARG A 12 18.05 6.80 -10.30
N LEU A 13 18.82 7.86 -10.51
CA LEU A 13 19.60 8.03 -11.74
C LEU A 13 20.82 7.09 -11.75
N PRO A 14 21.27 6.65 -12.94
CA PRO A 14 22.50 5.87 -13.10
C PRO A 14 23.75 6.64 -12.62
N ASP A 15 24.76 5.91 -12.14
CA ASP A 15 25.96 6.51 -11.54
C ASP A 15 26.79 7.30 -12.56
N GLU A 16 26.72 6.91 -13.84
CA GLU A 16 27.39 7.59 -14.96
C GLU A 16 26.92 9.03 -15.13
N LEU A 17 25.67 9.32 -14.77
CA LEU A 17 25.07 10.66 -14.87
C LEU A 17 25.25 11.51 -13.61
N THR A 18 25.58 10.88 -12.48
CA THR A 18 25.57 11.53 -11.17
C THR A 18 26.95 11.58 -10.51
N GLY A 19 27.94 10.90 -11.09
CA GLY A 19 29.23 10.66 -10.44
C GLY A 19 29.09 9.82 -9.17
N GLY A 20 28.19 8.83 -9.18
CA GLY A 20 27.89 7.96 -8.04
C GLY A 20 27.06 8.61 -6.93
N LYS A 21 26.54 9.81 -7.14
CA LYS A 21 25.68 10.51 -6.16
C LYS A 21 24.25 9.99 -6.18
N GLU A 22 23.58 10.15 -5.04
CA GLU A 22 22.21 9.71 -4.81
C GLU A 22 21.19 10.72 -5.39
N HIS A 23 21.15 10.85 -6.73
CA HIS A 23 20.19 11.70 -7.43
C HIS A 23 18.96 10.90 -7.89
N HIS A 24 17.81 11.56 -7.88
CA HIS A 24 16.54 10.95 -8.18
C HIS A 24 15.68 11.85 -9.04
N VAL A 25 14.80 11.24 -9.83
CA VAL A 25 13.78 11.91 -10.64
C VAL A 25 12.42 11.28 -10.36
N MET A 26 11.36 12.08 -10.45
CA MET A 26 10.00 11.58 -10.35
C MET A 26 9.64 10.80 -11.61
N LEU A 27 8.98 9.64 -11.46
CA LEU A 27 8.45 8.89 -12.58
C LEU A 27 7.52 9.74 -13.45
N SER A 28 6.76 10.64 -12.84
CA SER A 28 5.88 11.57 -13.56
C SER A 28 6.65 12.56 -14.44
N ALA A 29 7.87 12.97 -14.07
CA ALA A 29 8.69 13.83 -14.92
C ALA A 29 9.18 13.06 -16.16
N ILE A 30 9.58 11.80 -16.00
CA ILE A 30 9.94 10.92 -17.13
C ILE A 30 8.74 10.74 -18.08
N ILE A 31 7.55 10.48 -17.52
CA ILE A 31 6.33 10.34 -18.34
C ILE A 31 5.98 11.64 -19.07
N HIS A 32 6.17 12.79 -18.40
CA HIS A 32 5.90 14.09 -19.01
C HIS A 32 6.84 14.34 -20.20
N GLU A 33 8.14 14.12 -20.02
CA GLU A 33 9.14 14.29 -21.08
C GLU A 33 8.84 13.42 -22.31
N HIS A 34 8.44 12.17 -22.09
CA HIS A 34 8.18 11.20 -23.15
C HIS A 34 6.71 11.08 -23.54
N VAL A 35 5.85 12.03 -23.15
CA VAL A 35 4.40 11.89 -23.38
C VAL A 35 4.06 11.84 -24.87
N SER A 36 4.77 12.61 -25.71
CA SER A 36 4.55 12.65 -27.16
C SER A 36 4.86 11.30 -27.83
N ASP A 37 5.80 10.53 -27.29
CA ASP A 37 6.16 9.21 -27.82
C ASP A 37 5.01 8.21 -27.70
N LEU A 38 4.06 8.45 -26.77
CA LEU A 38 2.87 7.63 -26.56
C LEU A 38 1.73 7.95 -27.55
N PHE A 39 1.80 9.07 -28.27
CA PHE A 39 0.74 9.54 -29.17
C PHE A 39 1.31 9.90 -30.56
N PRO A 40 1.81 8.92 -31.32
CA PRO A 40 2.39 9.15 -32.65
C PRO A 40 1.36 9.76 -33.60
N GLY A 41 1.78 10.78 -34.36
CA GLY A 41 0.90 11.54 -35.26
C GLY A 41 0.03 12.59 -34.58
N MET A 42 0.12 12.73 -33.26
CA MET A 42 -0.52 13.81 -32.49
C MET A 42 0.53 14.73 -31.89
N THR A 43 0.15 15.97 -31.57
CA THR A 43 0.97 16.90 -30.80
C THR A 43 0.40 17.00 -29.40
N ALA A 44 1.18 16.60 -28.39
CA ALA A 44 0.77 16.78 -27.00
C ALA A 44 0.76 18.29 -26.67
N THR A 45 -0.41 18.82 -26.33
CA THR A 45 -0.60 20.25 -25.96
C THR A 45 -0.44 20.51 -24.46
N GLY A 46 -0.32 19.44 -23.66
CA GLY A 46 -0.05 19.52 -22.23
C GLY A 46 -0.08 18.15 -21.56
N CYS A 47 0.54 18.07 -20.37
CA CYS A 47 0.51 16.89 -19.52
C CYS A 47 0.34 17.31 -18.05
N TYR A 48 -0.83 17.01 -17.49
CA TYR A 48 -1.22 17.44 -16.15
C TYR A 48 -1.51 16.22 -15.29
N GLN A 49 -0.88 16.13 -14.12
CA GLN A 49 -1.08 14.99 -13.22
C GLN A 49 -2.41 15.17 -12.48
N PHE A 50 -3.17 14.09 -12.37
CA PHE A 50 -4.37 14.04 -11.54
C PHE A 50 -4.53 12.70 -10.82
N ARG A 51 -5.37 12.68 -9.78
CA ARG A 51 -5.75 11.48 -9.04
C ARG A 51 -7.21 11.58 -8.64
N VAL A 52 -7.95 10.51 -8.93
CA VAL A 52 -9.28 10.30 -8.37
C VAL A 52 -9.17 9.38 -7.15
N THR A 53 -9.82 9.78 -6.07
CA THR A 53 -10.07 8.91 -4.91
C THR A 53 -11.52 8.46 -4.96
N ARG A 54 -11.75 7.16 -4.78
CA ARG A 54 -13.07 6.53 -4.78
C ARG A 54 -13.36 5.97 -3.40
N ASN A 55 -14.64 5.98 -3.02
CA ASN A 55 -15.08 5.30 -1.81
C ASN A 55 -14.73 3.82 -1.89
N ALA A 56 -14.34 3.29 -0.73
CA ALA A 56 -13.96 1.90 -0.56
C ALA A 56 -14.99 1.15 0.30
N ASP A 57 -16.16 1.74 0.52
CA ASP A 57 -17.22 1.13 1.32
C ASP A 57 -17.64 -0.17 0.64
N LEU A 58 -17.39 -1.27 1.34
CA LEU A 58 -17.84 -2.60 0.98
C LEU A 58 -19.14 -2.81 1.74
N ALA A 59 -20.27 -2.80 1.03
CA ALA A 59 -21.53 -3.25 1.61
C ALA A 59 -21.49 -4.77 1.69
N LEU A 60 -20.92 -5.31 2.76
CA LEU A 60 -21.00 -6.74 3.04
C LEU A 60 -22.38 -7.02 3.63
N ASN A 61 -23.18 -7.84 2.96
CA ASN A 61 -24.40 -8.36 3.57
C ASN A 61 -24.03 -9.24 4.77
N GLU A 62 -24.68 -9.04 5.91
CA GLU A 62 -24.40 -9.79 7.15
C GLU A 62 -24.83 -11.27 7.06
N ASP A 63 -25.64 -11.64 6.05
CA ASP A 63 -26.24 -12.97 5.88
C ASP A 63 -25.39 -13.97 5.05
N VAL A 64 -24.09 -13.73 4.84
CA VAL A 64 -23.27 -14.61 3.98
C VAL A 64 -22.56 -15.71 4.79
N GLU A 65 -22.87 -16.97 4.51
CA GLU A 65 -22.28 -18.15 5.17
C GLU A 65 -20.75 -18.27 4.99
N ASP A 66 -20.22 -17.78 3.86
CA ASP A 66 -18.78 -17.77 3.55
C ASP A 66 -18.30 -16.35 3.27
N LEU A 67 -17.91 -15.67 4.34
CA LEU A 67 -17.38 -14.30 4.30
C LEU A 67 -16.11 -14.19 3.42
N ALA A 68 -15.26 -15.22 3.38
CA ALA A 68 -14.03 -15.18 2.60
C ALA A 68 -14.32 -15.17 1.09
N LYS A 69 -15.32 -15.95 0.66
CA LYS A 69 -15.81 -15.94 -0.72
C LYS A 69 -16.50 -14.62 -1.08
N ALA A 70 -17.31 -14.08 -0.17
CA ALA A 70 -17.97 -12.78 -0.35
C ALA A 70 -16.95 -11.63 -0.51
N LEU A 71 -15.97 -11.58 0.38
CA LEU A 71 -14.90 -10.58 0.39
C LEU A 71 -14.08 -10.63 -0.92
N LYS A 72 -13.77 -11.84 -1.41
CA LYS A 72 -13.04 -12.00 -2.68
C LYS A 72 -13.80 -11.41 -3.87
N GLY A 73 -15.13 -11.52 -3.89
CA GLY A 73 -15.98 -10.91 -4.90
C GLY A 73 -15.95 -9.38 -4.81
N GLU A 74 -16.18 -8.83 -3.63
CA GLU A 74 -16.23 -7.38 -3.40
C GLU A 74 -14.86 -6.67 -3.53
N LEU A 75 -13.75 -7.38 -3.28
CA LEU A 75 -12.41 -6.85 -3.54
C LEU A 75 -12.19 -6.50 -5.03
N SER A 76 -12.87 -7.20 -5.93
CA SER A 76 -12.83 -6.92 -7.36
C SER A 76 -13.70 -5.71 -7.76
N SER A 77 -14.81 -5.48 -7.05
CA SER A 77 -15.75 -4.36 -7.27
C SER A 77 -15.20 -3.03 -6.70
N ARG A 78 -14.26 -3.08 -5.74
CA ARG A 78 -13.63 -1.90 -5.10
C ARG A 78 -13.06 -0.87 -6.07
N ARG A 79 -12.70 -1.26 -7.30
CA ARG A 79 -12.21 -0.32 -8.34
C ARG A 79 -13.32 0.59 -8.89
N PHE A 80 -14.59 0.28 -8.64
CA PHE A 80 -15.76 0.95 -9.21
C PHE A 80 -16.56 1.79 -8.22
N GLY A 81 -16.11 1.93 -6.96
CA GLY A 81 -16.77 2.80 -5.98
C GLY A 81 -16.92 4.24 -6.48
N ARG A 82 -17.93 4.97 -5.97
CA ARG A 82 -18.19 6.37 -6.36
C ARG A 82 -16.94 7.23 -6.14
N ALA A 83 -16.61 8.09 -7.11
CA ALA A 83 -15.55 9.07 -6.92
C ALA A 83 -15.97 10.07 -5.83
N VAL A 84 -15.02 10.48 -4.99
CA VAL A 84 -15.28 11.41 -3.88
C VAL A 84 -14.30 12.56 -3.80
N ARG A 85 -13.18 12.47 -4.53
CA ARG A 85 -12.16 13.52 -4.54
C ARG A 85 -11.36 13.48 -5.83
N LEU A 86 -11.13 14.65 -6.42
CA LEU A 86 -10.21 14.87 -7.52
C LEU A 86 -9.04 15.73 -7.02
N GLU A 87 -7.81 15.22 -7.16
CA GLU A 87 -6.58 15.99 -6.97
C GLU A 87 -5.97 16.30 -8.35
N VAL A 88 -5.58 17.54 -8.60
CA VAL A 88 -4.86 17.97 -9.83
C VAL A 88 -3.67 18.84 -9.47
N THR A 89 -2.64 18.90 -10.32
CA THR A 89 -1.56 19.89 -10.14
C THR A 89 -2.08 21.32 -10.29
N GLN A 90 -1.49 22.27 -9.56
CA GLN A 90 -1.92 23.67 -9.58
C GLN A 90 -1.89 24.31 -10.97
N ASN A 91 -0.97 23.86 -11.83
CA ASN A 91 -0.86 24.32 -13.22
C ASN A 91 -1.84 23.64 -14.20
N CYS A 92 -2.75 22.78 -13.71
CA CYS A 92 -3.77 22.15 -14.54
C CYS A 92 -4.77 23.21 -15.05
N PRO A 93 -4.96 23.35 -16.37
CA PRO A 93 -5.87 24.33 -16.94
C PRO A 93 -7.32 24.09 -16.52
N GLN A 94 -8.09 25.18 -16.44
CA GLN A 94 -9.48 25.15 -15.99
C GLN A 94 -10.35 24.15 -16.74
N HIS A 95 -10.39 24.25 -18.06
CA HIS A 95 -11.15 23.34 -18.91
C HIS A 95 -10.78 21.85 -18.74
N ILE A 96 -9.54 21.53 -18.32
CA ILE A 96 -9.12 20.14 -18.09
C ILE A 96 -9.69 19.60 -16.78
N TYR A 97 -9.61 20.36 -15.68
CA TYR A 97 -10.18 19.86 -14.43
C TYR A 97 -11.70 19.91 -14.42
N GLU A 98 -12.34 20.84 -15.15
CA GLU A 98 -13.79 20.88 -15.33
C GLU A 98 -14.27 19.63 -16.06
N TYR A 99 -13.60 19.27 -17.17
CA TYR A 99 -13.85 18.00 -17.87
C TYR A 99 -13.71 16.78 -16.95
N LEU A 100 -12.67 16.75 -16.10
CA LEU A 100 -12.48 15.65 -15.14
C LEU A 100 -13.55 15.64 -14.03
N LEU A 101 -14.04 16.79 -13.57
CA LEU A 101 -15.13 16.87 -12.60
C LEU A 101 -16.42 16.29 -13.17
N GLU A 102 -16.76 16.67 -14.42
CA GLU A 102 -17.92 16.13 -15.14
C GLU A 102 -17.80 14.61 -15.34
N GLU A 103 -16.66 14.13 -15.84
CA GLU A 103 -16.43 12.69 -16.11
C GLU A 103 -16.52 11.83 -14.84
N PHE A 104 -16.17 12.39 -13.68
CA PHE A 104 -16.21 11.65 -12.40
C PHE A 104 -17.44 11.94 -11.53
N ASP A 105 -18.42 12.71 -12.01
CA ASP A 105 -19.60 13.14 -11.24
C ASP A 105 -19.21 13.79 -9.90
N LEU A 106 -18.30 14.77 -9.98
CA LEU A 106 -17.77 15.51 -8.85
C LEU A 106 -18.09 17.00 -8.96
N ASN A 107 -18.20 17.67 -7.82
CA ASN A 107 -18.33 19.13 -7.75
C ASN A 107 -16.98 19.81 -7.40
N GLU A 108 -16.93 21.14 -7.51
CA GLU A 108 -15.70 21.90 -7.21
C GLU A 108 -15.24 21.79 -5.75
N GLU A 109 -16.15 21.54 -4.80
CA GLU A 109 -15.80 21.33 -3.38
C GLU A 109 -14.98 20.05 -3.18
N GLN A 110 -15.07 19.10 -4.13
CA GLN A 110 -14.31 17.86 -4.17
C GLN A 110 -13.00 17.98 -4.98
N LEU A 111 -12.71 19.16 -5.54
CA LEU A 111 -11.48 19.47 -6.29
C LEU A 111 -10.37 20.00 -5.37
N TYR A 112 -9.19 19.39 -5.47
CA TYR A 112 -8.00 19.78 -4.73
C TYR A 112 -6.88 20.10 -5.72
N LYS A 113 -6.57 21.39 -5.87
CA LYS A 113 -5.41 21.85 -6.64
C LYS A 113 -4.18 21.84 -5.73
N VAL A 114 -3.20 20.99 -6.04
CA VAL A 114 -2.01 20.80 -5.21
C VAL A 114 -0.79 21.52 -5.78
N ASP A 115 -0.05 22.19 -4.89
CA ASP A 115 1.29 22.73 -5.19
C ASP A 115 2.31 21.59 -4.98
N GLY A 116 2.75 20.99 -6.08
CA GLY A 116 3.66 19.83 -6.09
C GLY A 116 3.04 18.55 -6.65
N PRO A 117 3.63 17.37 -6.36
CA PRO A 117 3.19 16.12 -6.95
C PRO A 117 1.88 15.62 -6.31
N VAL A 118 0.91 15.28 -7.16
CA VAL A 118 -0.33 14.61 -6.73
C VAL A 118 -0.02 13.30 -6.01
N ASN A 119 -0.80 12.91 -5.00
CA ASN A 119 -0.62 11.64 -4.28
C ASN A 119 0.77 11.47 -3.61
N LEU A 120 1.13 12.42 -2.76
CA LEU A 120 2.35 12.39 -1.92
C LEU A 120 2.48 11.12 -1.06
N ALA A 121 1.39 10.46 -0.71
CA ALA A 121 1.42 9.21 0.06
C ALA A 121 2.28 8.09 -0.58
N ARG A 122 2.47 8.12 -1.91
CA ARG A 122 3.36 7.18 -2.62
C ARG A 122 4.80 7.68 -2.78
N LEU A 123 5.18 8.78 -2.14
CA LEU A 123 6.55 9.32 -2.20
C LEU A 123 7.54 8.48 -1.38
N VAL A 124 7.05 7.62 -0.49
CA VAL A 124 7.88 6.70 0.31
C VAL A 124 8.73 5.87 -0.64
N SER A 125 10.04 6.11 -0.60
CA SER A 125 11.02 5.43 -1.44
C SER A 125 12.19 4.95 -0.59
N ASN A 126 12.79 3.85 -1.03
CA ASN A 126 13.84 3.14 -0.30
C ASN A 126 15.23 3.73 -0.61
N PHE A 127 15.44 5.02 -0.33
CA PHE A 127 16.70 5.72 -0.62
C PHE A 127 17.91 5.05 0.05
N LYS A 128 19.07 4.97 -0.63
CA LYS A 128 20.30 4.37 -0.09
C LYS A 128 21.02 5.34 0.88
N ARG A 129 20.30 5.80 1.90
CA ARG A 129 20.78 6.73 2.94
C ARG A 129 20.57 6.13 4.33
N PRO A 130 21.41 5.17 4.76
CA PRO A 130 21.23 4.48 6.04
C PRO A 130 21.28 5.41 7.24
N HIS A 131 22.09 6.48 7.19
CA HIS A 131 22.19 7.48 8.25
C HIS A 131 20.92 8.33 8.45
N LEU A 132 19.94 8.25 7.54
CA LEU A 132 18.62 8.88 7.67
C LEU A 132 17.53 7.88 8.09
N ARG A 133 17.91 6.65 8.43
CA ARG A 133 16.97 5.61 8.88
C ARG A 133 17.08 5.43 10.38
N TYR A 134 15.96 5.06 11.00
CA TYR A 134 15.98 4.49 12.34
C TYR A 134 16.78 3.19 12.35
N ASP A 135 17.43 2.91 13.48
CA ASP A 135 18.10 1.64 13.68
C ASP A 135 17.13 0.47 13.54
N SER A 136 17.59 -0.61 12.93
CA SER A 136 16.79 -1.81 12.79
C SER A 136 16.56 -2.44 14.17
N HIS A 137 15.31 -2.65 14.53
CA HIS A 137 14.95 -3.43 15.70
C HIS A 137 14.73 -4.89 15.28
N THR A 138 15.46 -5.82 15.90
CA THR A 138 15.24 -7.26 15.73
C THR A 138 14.44 -7.78 16.93
N PRO A 139 13.18 -8.20 16.75
CA PRO A 139 12.36 -8.69 17.85
C PRO A 139 12.96 -9.94 18.48
N VAL A 140 12.94 -10.03 19.80
CA VAL A 140 13.51 -11.17 20.52
C VAL A 140 12.47 -12.27 20.72
N VAL A 141 12.90 -13.53 20.65
CA VAL A 141 12.06 -14.66 21.10
C VAL A 141 12.19 -14.79 22.62
N PRO A 142 11.09 -14.72 23.39
CA PRO A 142 11.13 -14.83 24.84
C PRO A 142 11.79 -16.14 25.30
N LYS A 143 12.52 -16.07 26.43
CA LYS A 143 13.30 -17.21 26.95
C LYS A 143 12.44 -18.45 27.25
N VAL A 144 11.16 -18.24 27.58
CA VAL A 144 10.21 -19.33 27.89
C VAL A 144 10.06 -20.32 26.71
N PHE A 145 10.16 -19.84 25.47
CA PHE A 145 10.05 -20.67 24.27
C PHE A 145 11.38 -21.31 23.86
N LYS A 146 12.53 -20.78 24.30
CA LYS A 146 13.85 -21.35 23.97
C LYS A 146 14.17 -22.62 24.74
N LYS A 147 13.54 -22.81 25.91
CA LYS A 147 13.81 -23.91 26.84
C LYS A 147 12.79 -25.04 26.77
N THR A 148 11.84 -24.96 25.84
CA THR A 148 10.70 -25.87 25.81
C THR A 148 10.60 -26.51 24.42
N GLU A 149 10.35 -27.82 24.39
CA GLU A 149 10.23 -28.59 23.13
C GLU A 149 8.91 -28.32 22.39
N SER A 150 7.84 -27.98 23.12
CA SER A 150 6.53 -27.61 22.58
C SER A 150 5.99 -26.34 23.22
N ILE A 151 5.28 -25.55 22.44
CA ILE A 151 4.62 -24.33 22.92
C ILE A 151 3.51 -24.63 23.92
N PHE A 152 2.81 -25.77 23.77
CA PHE A 152 1.75 -26.19 24.70
C PHE A 152 2.32 -26.46 26.09
N SER A 153 3.48 -27.12 26.15
CA SER A 153 4.19 -27.35 27.41
C SER A 153 4.67 -26.05 28.07
N ALA A 154 4.96 -25.01 27.29
CA ALA A 154 5.32 -23.71 27.83
C ALA A 154 4.10 -23.02 28.46
N MET A 155 2.96 -23.06 27.77
CA MET A 155 1.69 -22.48 28.24
C MET A 155 1.10 -23.22 29.45
N GLN A 156 1.28 -24.55 29.54
CA GLN A 156 0.84 -25.31 30.72
C GLN A 156 1.58 -24.93 32.00
N LYS A 157 2.82 -24.43 31.90
CA LYS A 157 3.65 -24.08 33.07
C LYS A 157 3.28 -22.71 33.65
N GLN A 158 2.89 -21.77 32.80
CA GLN A 158 2.53 -20.40 33.18
C GLN A 158 1.86 -19.67 32.01
N ASP A 159 1.10 -18.63 32.33
CA ASP A 159 0.61 -17.67 31.34
C ASP A 159 1.77 -16.96 30.63
N ILE A 160 1.60 -16.70 29.34
CA ILE A 160 2.61 -16.06 28.50
C ILE A 160 2.02 -14.81 27.84
N LEU A 161 2.63 -13.66 28.13
CA LEU A 161 2.34 -12.39 27.48
C LEU A 161 3.44 -12.11 26.44
N LEU A 162 3.03 -11.65 25.25
CA LEU A 162 3.93 -11.19 24.19
C LEU A 162 3.75 -9.69 23.96
N HIS A 163 4.84 -8.93 24.02
CA HIS A 163 4.84 -7.49 23.78
C HIS A 163 5.39 -7.15 22.40
N HIS A 164 4.51 -7.00 21.41
CA HIS A 164 4.88 -6.60 20.06
C HIS A 164 5.05 -5.06 19.95
N PRO A 165 5.98 -4.56 19.12
CA PRO A 165 6.87 -5.29 18.20
C PRO A 165 8.21 -5.74 18.83
N PHE A 166 8.40 -5.60 20.15
CA PHE A 166 9.68 -5.90 20.82
C PHE A 166 9.99 -7.39 20.89
N GLU A 167 8.95 -8.20 21.05
CA GLU A 167 9.02 -9.65 21.02
C GLU A 167 8.51 -10.19 19.69
N SER A 168 9.13 -11.27 19.23
CA SER A 168 8.81 -11.88 17.95
C SER A 168 7.39 -12.44 17.93
N PHE A 169 6.70 -12.31 16.80
CA PHE A 169 5.40 -12.96 16.54
C PHE A 169 5.56 -14.46 16.20
N ALA A 170 6.80 -14.94 15.99
CA ALA A 170 7.08 -16.32 15.62
C ALA A 170 6.45 -17.38 16.57
N PRO A 171 6.39 -17.19 17.90
CA PRO A 171 5.71 -18.14 18.79
C PRO A 171 4.23 -18.31 18.47
N VAL A 172 3.51 -17.25 18.09
CA VAL A 172 2.08 -17.36 17.73
C VAL A 172 1.91 -18.21 16.47
N ILE A 173 2.76 -18.02 15.47
CA ILE A 173 2.77 -18.84 14.25
C ILE A 173 3.11 -20.30 14.58
N GLN A 174 4.07 -20.51 15.47
CA GLN A 174 4.47 -21.84 15.92
C GLN A 174 3.33 -22.55 16.64
N LEU A 175 2.57 -21.84 17.49
CA LEU A 175 1.38 -22.37 18.14
C LEU A 175 0.34 -22.87 17.15
N LEU A 176 0.02 -22.07 16.14
CA LEU A 176 -0.92 -22.49 15.11
C LEU A 176 -0.41 -23.70 14.32
N ARG A 177 0.90 -23.77 14.03
CA ARG A 177 1.51 -24.90 13.31
C ARG A 177 1.54 -26.19 14.13
N GLU A 178 1.87 -26.11 15.41
CA GLU A 178 1.84 -27.26 16.32
C GLU A 178 0.39 -27.72 16.50
N ALA A 179 -0.54 -26.80 16.77
CA ALA A 179 -1.96 -27.11 16.91
C ALA A 179 -2.55 -27.81 15.68
N ALA A 180 -2.17 -27.37 14.48
CA ALA A 180 -2.66 -27.97 13.23
C ALA A 180 -2.15 -29.39 12.95
N ARG A 181 -1.09 -29.84 13.65
CA ARG A 181 -0.47 -31.16 13.46
C ARG A 181 -0.68 -32.11 14.63
N ASP A 182 -1.08 -31.59 15.79
CA ASP A 182 -1.27 -32.37 16.99
C ASP A 182 -2.60 -33.16 16.93
N PRO A 183 -2.57 -34.50 16.93
CA PRO A 183 -3.79 -35.32 16.91
C PRO A 183 -4.68 -35.14 18.16
N GLN A 184 -4.16 -34.54 19.23
CA GLN A 184 -4.94 -34.23 20.44
C GLN A 184 -5.72 -32.91 20.32
N VAL A 185 -5.44 -32.08 19.32
CA VAL A 185 -6.18 -30.83 19.10
C VAL A 185 -7.47 -31.13 18.34
N LEU A 186 -8.60 -30.94 19.01
CA LEU A 186 -9.92 -31.20 18.45
C LEU A 186 -10.42 -30.07 17.55
N ALA A 187 -10.10 -28.82 17.88
CA ALA A 187 -10.56 -27.65 17.15
C ALA A 187 -9.64 -26.45 17.38
N ILE A 188 -9.53 -25.59 16.36
CA ILE A 188 -8.88 -24.27 16.44
C ILE A 188 -9.93 -23.22 16.11
N LYS A 189 -10.18 -22.30 17.04
CA LYS A 189 -11.06 -21.15 16.83
C LYS A 189 -10.22 -19.87 16.88
N GLN A 190 -10.31 -19.06 15.84
CA GLN A 190 -9.58 -17.80 15.74
C GLN A 190 -10.45 -16.76 15.03
N THR A 191 -10.38 -15.52 15.50
CA THR A 191 -10.98 -14.38 14.80
C THR A 191 -9.98 -13.84 13.78
N LEU A 192 -10.44 -13.64 12.55
CA LEU A 192 -9.73 -12.89 11.52
C LEU A 192 -10.36 -11.49 11.43
N TYR A 193 -9.53 -10.46 11.50
CA TYR A 193 -9.94 -9.07 11.31
C TYR A 193 -9.49 -8.56 9.94
#